data_AF-A0A7S2VX29-F1
#
_entry.id   AF-A0A7S2VX29-F1
#
_cell.length_a   1.000
_cell.length_b   1.000
_cell.length_c   1.000
_cell.angle_alpha   90.00
_cell.angle_beta   90.00
_cell.angle_gamma   90.00
#
_symmetry.space_group_name_H-M   'P 1'
#
loop_
_entity.id
_entity.type
_entity.pdbx_description
1 polymer ?
#
loop_
_entity_poly.entity_id
_entity_poly.type
_entity_poly.pdbx_seq_one_letter_code
_entity_poly.pdbx_strand_id
1 'polypeptide(L)'
;MDHLRNAMRIIDEHSDKLPEGAYLEVCKHLQTAYREKDKRDMMTLVDYENFDVLLDDQPHDVLDHFYDYYYNISLLNEESFLLAQRRYLEAELDSNEPVRRTTKAIKVEAIKQYCMLHNIALFEYDEEHLRMHLDQCGCDLGDIGTQFDKGIKNLYKSYVALENTYRRTYSSAIEKRLNTINGWLENLEGM
;
A
#
# COMPACT_ATOMS: atom_id res chain seq x y z
N MET A 1 9.03 -15.64 0.30
CA MET A 1 8.34 -16.72 -0.43
C MET A 1 9.23 -17.95 -0.60
N ASP A 2 10.52 -17.79 -0.87
CA ASP A 2 11.40 -18.93 -1.20
C ASP A 2 11.91 -19.77 -0.01
N HIS A 3 11.92 -19.25 1.21
CA HIS A 3 12.58 -19.94 2.33
C HIS A 3 11.86 -21.21 2.82
N LEU A 4 10.52 -21.18 2.98
CA LEU A 4 9.74 -22.36 3.39
C LEU A 4 9.72 -23.43 2.29
N ARG A 5 9.58 -23.01 1.03
CA ARG A 5 9.61 -23.91 -0.13
C ARG A 5 11.00 -24.52 -0.34
N ASN A 6 12.06 -23.74 -0.13
CA ASN A 6 13.44 -24.25 -0.15
C ASN A 6 13.72 -25.16 1.05
N ALA A 7 13.16 -24.88 2.22
CA ALA A 7 13.29 -25.76 3.38
C ALA A 7 12.63 -27.12 3.12
N MET A 8 11.41 -27.15 2.57
CA MET A 8 10.77 -28.41 2.14
C MET A 8 11.62 -29.16 1.11
N ARG A 9 12.15 -28.46 0.09
CA ARG A 9 13.01 -29.08 -0.92
C ARG A 9 14.26 -29.71 -0.31
N ILE A 10 14.93 -29.01 0.61
CA ILE A 10 16.12 -29.52 1.31
C ILE A 10 15.78 -30.74 2.17
N ILE A 11 14.61 -30.74 2.81
CA ILE A 11 14.15 -31.85 3.66
C ILE A 11 13.82 -33.07 2.80
N ASP A 12 13.15 -32.89 1.66
CA ASP A 12 12.85 -33.95 0.70
C ASP A 12 14.15 -34.56 0.13
N GLU A 13 15.15 -33.71 -0.18
CA GLU A 13 16.49 -34.13 -0.64
C GLU A 13 17.27 -34.96 0.39
N HIS A 14 16.91 -34.91 1.67
CA HIS A 14 17.55 -35.64 2.78
C HIS A 14 16.61 -36.61 3.49
N SER A 15 15.50 -36.99 2.83
CA SER A 15 14.47 -37.88 3.38
C SER A 15 15.00 -39.26 3.74
N ASP A 16 16.07 -39.72 3.08
CA ASP A 16 16.79 -40.97 3.35
C ASP A 16 17.47 -41.01 4.73
N LYS A 17 17.75 -39.84 5.31
CA LYS A 17 18.40 -39.69 6.63
C LYS A 17 17.41 -39.55 7.77
N LEU A 18 16.11 -39.44 7.46
CA LEU A 18 15.05 -39.26 8.43
C LEU A 18 14.26 -40.56 8.58
N PRO A 19 13.95 -41.00 9.82
CA PRO A 19 12.97 -42.04 10.04
C PRO A 19 11.63 -41.64 9.40
N GLU A 20 10.97 -42.57 8.71
CA GLU A 20 9.76 -42.30 7.92
C GLU A 20 8.68 -41.55 8.71
N GLY A 21 8.45 -41.92 9.97
CA GLY A 21 7.50 -41.22 10.84
C GLY A 21 7.87 -39.77 11.14
N ALA A 22 9.16 -39.49 11.35
CA ALA A 22 9.65 -38.13 11.61
C ALA A 22 9.61 -37.25 10.36
N TYR A 23 9.89 -37.82 9.19
CA TYR A 23 9.75 -37.11 7.91
C TYR A 23 8.31 -36.66 7.68
N LEU A 24 7.34 -37.57 7.83
CA LEU A 24 5.91 -37.26 7.67
C LEU A 24 5.43 -36.20 8.67
N GLU A 25 5.90 -36.25 9.91
CA GLU A 25 5.57 -35.28 10.95
C GLU A 25 6.13 -33.88 10.62
N VAL A 26 7.37 -33.80 10.13
CA VAL A 26 8.00 -32.56 9.66
C VAL A 26 7.27 -31.98 8.45
N CYS A 27 6.91 -32.80 7.46
CA CYS A 27 6.12 -32.37 6.30
C CYS A 27 4.75 -31.83 6.74
N LYS A 28 4.08 -32.49 7.69
CA LYS A 28 2.80 -32.02 8.24
C LYS A 28 2.95 -30.68 8.93
N HIS A 29 3.96 -30.50 9.80
CA HIS A 29 4.20 -29.22 10.48
C HIS A 29 4.54 -28.09 9.51
N LEU A 30 5.34 -28.35 8.47
CA LEU A 30 5.67 -27.35 7.45
C LEU A 30 4.47 -27.00 6.59
N GLN A 31 3.64 -27.98 6.23
CA GLN A 31 2.39 -27.75 5.51
C GLN A 31 1.40 -26.95 6.37
N THR A 32 1.28 -27.25 7.66
CA THR A 32 0.47 -26.49 8.61
C THR A 32 1.00 -25.07 8.76
N ALA A 33 2.31 -24.86 8.96
CA ALA A 33 2.91 -23.53 9.07
C ALA A 33 2.74 -22.70 7.79
N TYR A 34 2.77 -23.35 6.62
CA TYR A 34 2.46 -22.70 5.34
C TYR A 34 0.99 -22.29 5.25
N ARG A 35 0.05 -23.18 5.59
CA ARG A 35 -1.40 -22.92 5.57
C ARG A 35 -1.88 -21.94 6.63
N GLU A 36 -1.34 -22.01 7.84
CA GLU A 36 -1.64 -21.07 8.93
C GLU A 36 -1.11 -19.67 8.63
N LYS A 37 -0.02 -19.55 7.86
CA LYS A 37 0.48 -18.25 7.44
C LYS A 37 -0.49 -17.56 6.48
N ASP A 38 -1.06 -18.29 5.52
CA ASP A 38 -2.09 -17.76 4.60
C ASP A 38 -3.37 -17.34 5.35
N LYS A 39 -3.70 -18.05 6.45
CA LYS A 39 -4.79 -17.64 7.37
C LYS A 39 -4.46 -16.40 8.21
N ARG A 40 -3.22 -16.26 8.69
CA ARG A 40 -2.77 -15.10 9.50
C ARG A 40 -2.64 -13.81 8.71
N ASP A 41 -2.70 -13.86 7.38
CA ASP A 41 -2.57 -12.66 6.54
C ASP A 41 -3.88 -11.87 6.42
N MET A 42 -5.07 -12.47 6.62
CA MET A 42 -6.32 -11.70 6.65
C MET A 42 -6.54 -11.10 8.04
N MET A 43 -6.32 -9.79 8.17
CA MET A 43 -6.69 -9.05 9.38
C MET A 43 -8.19 -8.74 9.33
N THR A 44 -9.02 -9.69 9.75
CA THR A 44 -10.45 -9.50 9.91
C THR A 44 -10.74 -8.54 11.08
N LEU A 45 -11.83 -7.81 10.99
CA LEU A 45 -12.40 -6.97 12.06
C LEU A 45 -12.86 -7.81 13.25
N VAL A 46 -13.32 -9.04 12.98
CA VAL A 46 -13.84 -9.98 13.97
C VAL A 46 -13.05 -11.27 13.93
N ASP A 47 -12.77 -11.85 15.10
CA ASP A 47 -12.18 -13.19 15.20
C ASP A 47 -13.27 -14.25 14.98
N TYR A 48 -13.47 -14.62 13.72
CA TYR A 48 -14.46 -15.63 13.34
C TYR A 48 -14.09 -17.04 13.81
N GLU A 49 -12.83 -17.31 14.17
CA GLU A 49 -12.42 -18.62 14.69
C GLU A 49 -12.85 -18.81 16.17
N ASN A 50 -13.10 -17.72 16.89
CA ASN A 50 -13.56 -17.71 18.29
C ASN A 50 -14.85 -16.90 18.48
N PHE A 51 -15.73 -16.86 17.47
CA PHE A 51 -16.94 -16.05 17.48
C PHE A 51 -18.06 -16.70 18.30
N ASP A 52 -17.96 -16.75 19.62
CA ASP A 52 -19.00 -17.34 20.46
C ASP A 52 -19.87 -16.29 21.17
N VAL A 53 -21.19 -16.43 21.05
CA VAL A 53 -22.18 -15.66 21.82
C VAL A 53 -22.72 -16.56 22.93
N LEU A 54 -22.06 -16.54 24.08
CA LEU A 54 -22.46 -17.35 25.25
C LEU A 54 -23.20 -16.47 26.26
N LEU A 55 -24.47 -16.83 26.53
CA LEU A 55 -25.25 -16.28 27.63
C LEU A 55 -25.84 -17.44 28.44
N ASP A 56 -25.43 -17.54 29.71
CA ASP A 56 -25.75 -18.66 30.60
C ASP A 56 -27.26 -18.80 30.90
N ASP A 57 -28.05 -17.76 30.65
CA ASP A 57 -29.48 -17.69 30.98
C ASP A 57 -30.40 -17.89 29.77
N GLN A 58 -29.85 -18.22 28.59
CA GLN A 58 -30.63 -18.37 27.36
C GLN A 58 -30.76 -19.83 26.90
N PRO A 59 -31.90 -20.19 26.29
CA PRO A 59 -32.06 -21.46 25.58
C PRO A 59 -31.08 -21.59 24.39
N HIS A 60 -30.61 -22.81 24.10
CA HIS A 60 -29.65 -23.06 23.01
C HIS A 60 -30.17 -22.65 21.63
N ASP A 61 -31.45 -22.84 21.33
CA ASP A 61 -32.06 -22.45 20.05
C ASP A 61 -32.07 -20.92 19.84
N VAL A 62 -32.20 -20.17 20.94
CA VAL A 62 -32.06 -18.70 20.94
C VAL A 62 -30.60 -18.31 20.68
N LEU A 63 -29.65 -18.97 21.33
CA LEU A 63 -28.21 -18.73 21.14
C LEU A 63 -27.78 -19.04 19.70
N ASP A 64 -28.21 -20.18 19.13
CA ASP A 64 -27.92 -20.56 17.74
C ASP A 64 -28.46 -19.53 16.74
N HIS A 65 -29.70 -19.07 16.94
CA HIS A 65 -30.30 -18.04 16.09
C HIS A 65 -29.48 -16.73 16.08
N PHE A 66 -29.08 -16.26 17.26
CA PHE A 66 -28.33 -15.01 17.37
C PHE A 66 -26.87 -15.16 16.96
N TYR A 67 -26.26 -16.32 17.17
CA TYR A 67 -24.97 -16.67 16.60
C TYR A 67 -25.01 -16.48 15.07
N ASP A 68 -25.95 -17.15 14.39
CA ASP A 68 -26.08 -17.08 12.93
C ASP A 68 -26.34 -15.64 12.47
N TYR A 69 -27.23 -14.93 13.16
CA TYR A 69 -27.56 -13.54 12.85
C TYR A 69 -26.33 -12.62 12.93
N TYR A 70 -25.60 -12.66 14.05
CA TYR A 70 -24.44 -11.77 14.26
C TYR A 70 -23.23 -12.19 13.43
N TYR A 71 -23.04 -13.48 13.18
CA TYR A 71 -21.99 -13.99 12.30
C TYR A 71 -22.20 -13.44 10.88
N ASN A 72 -23.41 -13.58 10.34
CA ASN A 72 -23.75 -13.05 9.01
C ASN A 72 -23.62 -11.53 8.92
N ILE A 73 -24.08 -10.78 9.94
CA ILE A 73 -23.90 -9.32 9.97
C ILE A 73 -22.42 -8.95 10.00
N SER A 74 -21.62 -9.67 10.78
CA SER A 74 -20.19 -9.41 10.88
C SER A 74 -19.50 -9.65 9.55
N LEU A 75 -19.83 -10.72 8.82
CA LEU A 75 -19.30 -10.97 7.47
C LEU A 75 -19.67 -9.86 6.49
N LEU A 76 -20.94 -9.41 6.47
CA LEU A 76 -21.38 -8.30 5.61
C LEU A 76 -20.64 -6.98 5.94
N ASN A 77 -20.38 -6.73 7.21
CA ASN A 77 -19.61 -5.56 7.64
C ASN A 77 -18.15 -5.65 7.20
N GLU A 78 -17.53 -6.82 7.30
CA GLU A 78 -16.17 -7.08 6.81
C GLU A 78 -16.07 -6.83 5.30
N GLU A 79 -16.95 -7.45 4.51
CA GLU A 79 -17.01 -7.27 3.07
C GLU A 79 -17.17 -5.78 2.72
N SER A 80 -18.12 -5.10 3.35
CA SER A 80 -18.37 -3.67 3.15
C SER A 80 -17.13 -2.82 3.44
N PHE A 81 -16.40 -3.13 4.51
CA PHE A 81 -15.17 -2.43 4.89
C PHE A 81 -14.05 -2.64 3.87
N LEU A 82 -13.86 -3.87 3.40
CA LEU A 82 -12.87 -4.18 2.37
C LEU A 82 -13.20 -3.51 1.03
N LEU A 83 -14.46 -3.51 0.62
CA LEU A 83 -14.92 -2.81 -0.59
C LEU A 83 -14.71 -1.30 -0.49
N ALA A 84 -14.92 -0.70 0.68
CA ALA A 84 -14.66 0.72 0.92
C ALA A 84 -13.17 1.05 0.81
N GLN A 85 -12.29 0.24 1.41
CA GLN A 85 -10.84 0.37 1.27
C GLN A 85 -10.41 0.23 -0.20
N ARG A 86 -10.95 -0.77 -0.92
CA ARG A 86 -10.64 -0.99 -2.34
C ARG A 86 -10.98 0.25 -3.16
N ARG A 87 -12.20 0.77 -3.02
CA ARG A 87 -12.68 1.96 -3.75
C ARG A 87 -11.80 3.19 -3.47
N TYR A 88 -11.43 3.40 -2.21
CA TYR A 88 -10.54 4.50 -1.84
C TYR A 88 -9.18 4.38 -2.53
N LEU A 89 -8.58 3.19 -2.49
CA LEU A 89 -7.28 2.91 -3.09
C LEU A 89 -7.29 3.01 -4.63
N GLU A 90 -8.36 2.58 -5.29
CA GLU A 90 -8.56 2.77 -6.73
C GLU A 90 -8.58 4.27 -7.10
N ALA A 91 -9.32 5.10 -6.35
CA ALA A 91 -9.35 6.54 -6.56
C ALA A 91 -8.00 7.23 -6.29
N GLU A 92 -7.24 6.75 -5.30
CA GLU A 92 -5.87 7.19 -5.04
C GLU A 92 -4.93 6.86 -6.21
N LEU A 93 -5.08 5.67 -6.81
CA LEU A 93 -4.29 5.25 -7.96
C LEU A 93 -4.53 6.18 -9.16
N ASP A 94 -5.79 6.48 -9.45
CA ASP A 94 -6.19 7.40 -10.53
C ASP A 94 -5.63 8.81 -10.31
N SER A 95 -5.65 9.28 -9.07
CA SER A 95 -5.14 10.61 -8.70
C SER A 95 -3.60 10.71 -8.79
N ASN A 96 -2.92 9.57 -8.68
CA ASN A 96 -1.45 9.47 -8.68
C ASN A 96 -0.88 8.97 -10.02
N GLU A 97 -1.63 9.12 -11.12
CA GLU A 97 -1.07 8.84 -12.45
C GLU A 97 0.22 9.62 -12.71
N PRO A 98 1.18 9.06 -13.45
CA PRO A 98 2.42 9.76 -13.79
C PRO A 98 2.15 11.08 -14.51
N VAL A 99 2.81 12.15 -14.06
CA VAL A 99 2.80 13.46 -14.71
C VAL A 99 3.47 13.36 -16.07
N ARG A 100 2.69 13.51 -17.14
CA ARG A 100 3.17 13.43 -18.53
C ARG A 100 3.51 14.78 -19.17
N ARG A 101 2.94 15.87 -18.64
CA ARG A 101 3.07 17.23 -19.19
C ARG A 101 3.33 18.24 -18.08
N THR A 102 4.23 19.18 -18.34
CA THR A 102 4.49 20.33 -17.47
C THR A 102 3.41 21.40 -17.68
N THR A 103 2.28 21.25 -17.00
CA THR A 103 1.17 22.22 -17.02
C THR A 103 1.46 23.46 -16.16
N LYS A 104 0.61 24.49 -16.25
CA LYS A 104 0.73 25.68 -15.38
C LYS A 104 0.73 25.30 -13.89
N ALA A 105 -0.13 24.38 -13.48
CA ALA A 105 -0.19 23.90 -12.10
C ALA A 105 1.13 23.23 -11.67
N ILE A 106 1.71 22.37 -12.51
CA ILE A 106 3.00 21.72 -12.25
C ILE A 106 4.13 22.75 -12.14
N LYS A 107 4.14 23.78 -12.98
CA LYS A 107 5.13 24.86 -12.90
C LYS A 107 5.06 25.61 -11.57
N VAL A 108 3.85 26.00 -11.17
CA VAL A 108 3.61 26.69 -9.89
C VAL A 108 4.09 25.83 -8.73
N GLU A 109 3.75 24.53 -8.71
CA GLU A 109 4.16 23.65 -7.62
C GLU A 109 5.69 23.45 -7.60
N ALA A 110 6.34 23.29 -8.77
CA ALA A 110 7.78 23.20 -8.84
C ALA A 110 8.49 24.46 -8.29
N ILE A 111 7.98 25.65 -8.61
CA ILE A 111 8.50 26.92 -8.09
C ILE A 111 8.26 27.00 -6.58
N LYS A 112 7.07 26.63 -6.11
CA LYS A 112 6.72 26.63 -4.69
C LYS A 112 7.64 25.71 -3.88
N GLN A 113 7.89 24.49 -4.36
CA GLN A 113 8.81 23.55 -3.71
C GLN A 113 10.24 24.06 -3.68
N TYR A 114 10.71 24.66 -4.78
CA TYR A 114 12.02 25.34 -4.80
C TYR A 114 12.08 26.46 -3.76
N CYS A 115 11.09 27.35 -3.75
CA CYS A 115 11.02 28.45 -2.80
C CYS A 115 10.98 27.96 -1.35
N MET A 116 10.21 26.91 -1.05
CA MET A 116 10.17 26.29 0.28
C MET A 116 11.54 25.74 0.70
N LEU A 117 12.24 25.04 -0.20
CA LEU A 117 13.57 24.50 0.06
C LEU A 117 14.60 25.59 0.38
N HIS A 118 14.48 26.74 -0.28
CA HIS A 118 15.41 27.87 -0.12
C HIS A 118 14.90 28.96 0.82
N ASN A 119 13.77 28.73 1.50
CA ASN A 119 13.11 29.70 2.39
C ASN A 119 12.86 31.07 1.72
N ILE A 120 12.45 31.04 0.45
CA ILE A 120 12.12 32.22 -0.36
C ILE A 120 10.61 32.47 -0.27
N ALA A 121 10.21 33.69 0.10
CA ALA A 121 8.83 34.12 0.06
C ALA A 121 8.60 34.98 -1.20
N LEU A 122 7.67 34.54 -2.06
CA LEU A 122 7.23 35.31 -3.22
C LEU A 122 5.81 35.83 -3.01
N PHE A 123 5.48 36.94 -3.67
CA PHE A 123 4.10 37.46 -3.72
C PHE A 123 3.20 36.48 -4.48
N GLU A 124 3.63 36.05 -5.65
CA GLU A 124 3.03 34.96 -6.44
C GLU A 124 4.10 33.94 -6.84
N TYR A 125 3.74 32.65 -6.85
CA TYR A 125 4.65 31.57 -7.21
C TYR A 125 4.64 31.33 -8.74
N ASP A 126 5.29 32.24 -9.47
CA ASP A 126 5.44 32.17 -10.92
C ASP A 126 6.88 32.51 -11.38
N GLU A 127 7.11 32.37 -12.70
CA GLU A 127 8.42 32.59 -13.32
C GLU A 127 8.89 34.05 -13.22
N GLU A 128 7.97 35.02 -13.23
CA GLU A 128 8.28 36.44 -13.21
C GLU A 128 8.78 36.86 -11.83
N HIS A 129 8.03 36.54 -10.79
CA HIS A 129 8.36 36.86 -9.41
C HIS A 129 9.61 36.12 -8.94
N LEU A 130 9.78 34.86 -9.35
CA LEU A 130 11.01 34.12 -9.05
C LEU A 130 12.22 34.77 -9.73
N ARG A 131 12.11 35.17 -11.01
CA ARG A 131 13.20 35.85 -11.72
C ARG A 131 13.57 37.16 -11.03
N MET A 132 12.58 37.99 -10.70
CA MET A 132 12.81 39.26 -9.99
C MET A 132 13.55 39.05 -8.66
N HIS A 133 13.16 38.03 -7.87
CA HIS A 133 13.83 37.72 -6.61
C HIS A 133 15.29 37.30 -6.82
N LEU A 134 15.55 36.42 -7.79
CA LEU A 134 16.89 35.94 -8.10
C LEU A 134 17.81 37.07 -8.61
N ASP A 135 17.30 37.95 -9.47
CA ASP A 135 18.04 39.11 -9.97
C ASP A 135 18.39 40.09 -8.83
N GLN A 136 17.48 40.30 -7.86
CA GLN A 136 17.72 41.15 -6.69
C GLN A 136 18.79 40.60 -5.75
N CYS A 137 18.82 39.27 -5.57
CA CYS A 137 19.80 38.59 -4.73
C CYS A 137 21.12 38.30 -5.45
N GLY A 138 21.19 38.50 -6.77
CA GLY A 138 22.35 38.14 -7.59
C GLY A 138 22.60 36.63 -7.60
N CYS A 139 21.54 35.81 -7.52
CA CYS A 139 21.62 34.36 -7.48
C CYS A 139 21.14 33.75 -8.80
N ASP A 140 21.82 32.72 -9.28
CA ASP A 140 21.38 31.95 -10.45
C ASP A 140 20.55 30.73 -10.03
N LEU A 141 19.64 30.31 -10.92
CA LEU A 141 18.88 29.08 -10.74
C LEU A 141 19.70 27.87 -11.23
N GLY A 142 20.36 27.18 -10.30
CA GLY A 142 21.24 26.04 -10.58
C GLY A 142 22.71 26.43 -10.44
N ASP A 143 23.54 26.04 -11.41
CA ASP A 143 24.97 26.37 -11.40
C ASP A 143 25.21 27.85 -11.73
N ILE A 144 26.25 28.44 -11.15
CA ILE A 144 26.67 29.83 -11.38
C ILE A 144 26.85 30.09 -12.88
N GLY A 145 26.24 31.17 -13.38
CA GLY A 145 26.23 31.56 -14.79
C GLY A 145 25.15 30.91 -15.64
N THR A 146 24.23 30.12 -15.04
CA THR A 146 23.12 29.52 -15.77
C THR A 146 22.05 30.56 -16.08
N GLN A 147 21.73 30.76 -17.37
CA GLN A 147 20.60 31.59 -17.78
C GLN A 147 19.28 31.09 -17.18
N PHE A 148 18.47 32.01 -16.65
CA PHE A 148 17.20 31.70 -15.99
C PHE A 148 16.31 30.75 -16.80
N ASP A 149 16.13 30.98 -18.10
CA ASP A 149 15.25 30.16 -18.95
C ASP A 149 15.71 28.70 -19.07
N LYS A 150 17.01 28.44 -18.93
CA LYS A 150 17.57 27.10 -18.87
C LYS A 150 17.42 26.51 -17.48
N GLY A 151 17.73 27.29 -16.44
CA GLY A 151 17.57 26.90 -15.04
C GLY A 151 16.14 26.48 -14.72
N ILE A 152 15.14 27.26 -15.16
CA ILE A 152 13.72 27.02 -14.83
C ILE A 152 13.18 25.77 -15.51
N LYS A 153 13.60 25.51 -16.76
CA LYS A 153 13.27 24.27 -17.46
C LYS A 153 13.88 23.04 -16.76
N ASN A 154 15.11 23.18 -16.26
CA ASN A 154 15.75 22.12 -15.48
C ASN A 154 15.07 21.89 -14.13
N LEU A 155 14.62 22.96 -13.46
CA LEU A 155 13.82 22.87 -12.24
C LEU A 155 12.55 22.05 -12.50
N TYR A 156 11.78 22.40 -13.53
CA TYR A 156 10.56 21.66 -13.88
C TYR A 156 10.82 20.20 -14.22
N LYS A 157 11.89 19.92 -14.99
CA LYS A 157 12.27 18.55 -15.32
C LYS A 157 12.63 17.74 -14.08
N SER A 158 13.37 18.35 -13.15
CA SER A 158 13.79 17.71 -11.90
C SER A 158 12.59 17.45 -10.99
N TYR A 159 11.71 18.44 -10.84
CA TYR A 159 10.46 18.30 -10.09
C TYR A 159 9.60 17.15 -10.63
N VAL A 160 9.33 17.13 -11.94
CA VAL A 160 8.52 16.05 -12.57
C VAL A 160 9.17 14.68 -12.38
N ALA A 161 10.51 14.59 -12.45
CA ALA A 161 11.22 13.33 -12.23
C ALA A 161 11.08 12.83 -10.78
N LEU A 162 11.21 13.72 -9.80
CA LEU A 162 11.01 13.40 -8.38
C LEU A 162 9.56 12.99 -8.10
N GLU A 163 8.60 13.79 -8.55
CA GLU A 163 7.17 13.56 -8.42
C GLU A 163 6.77 12.19 -9.00
N ASN A 164 7.22 11.87 -10.21
CA ASN A 164 6.93 10.59 -10.84
C ASN A 164 7.63 9.41 -10.15
N THR A 165 8.77 9.63 -9.50
CA THR A 165 9.44 8.60 -8.70
C THR A 165 8.64 8.28 -7.44
N TYR A 166 8.14 9.32 -6.76
CA TYR A 166 7.24 9.16 -5.62
C TYR A 166 5.95 8.46 -6.04
N ARG A 167 5.24 8.99 -7.05
CA ARG A 167 3.98 8.41 -7.55
C ARG A 167 4.13 6.94 -7.91
N ARG A 168 5.20 6.56 -8.63
CA ARG A 168 5.47 5.15 -8.96
C ARG A 168 5.63 4.28 -7.70
N THR A 169 6.37 4.78 -6.71
CA THR A 169 6.60 4.04 -5.46
C THR A 169 5.30 3.85 -4.69
N TYR A 170 4.50 4.92 -4.59
CA TYR A 170 3.22 4.93 -3.89
C TYR A 170 2.18 4.06 -4.62
N SER A 171 1.98 4.23 -5.92
CA SER A 171 1.08 3.40 -6.74
C SER A 171 1.44 1.91 -6.66
N SER A 172 2.73 1.54 -6.68
CA SER A 172 3.13 0.14 -6.51
C SER A 172 2.76 -0.43 -5.14
N ALA A 173 2.81 0.40 -4.08
CA ALA A 173 2.35 -0.01 -2.76
C ALA A 173 0.81 -0.17 -2.71
N ILE A 174 0.07 0.75 -3.35
CA ILE A 174 -1.39 0.67 -3.49
C ILE A 174 -1.79 -0.59 -4.23
N GLU A 175 -1.18 -0.90 -5.39
CA GLU A 175 -1.47 -2.10 -6.19
C GLU A 175 -1.26 -3.39 -5.40
N LYS A 176 -0.17 -3.47 -4.62
CA LYS A 176 0.07 -4.62 -3.73
C LYS A 176 -1.04 -4.75 -2.69
N ARG A 177 -1.47 -3.63 -2.09
CA ARG A 177 -2.55 -3.63 -1.09
C ARG A 177 -3.90 -4.00 -1.72
N LEU A 178 -4.20 -3.53 -2.92
CA LEU A 178 -5.40 -3.91 -3.67
C LEU A 178 -5.43 -5.40 -3.96
N ASN A 179 -4.31 -5.99 -4.40
CA ASN A 179 -4.22 -7.44 -4.60
C ASN A 179 -4.49 -8.22 -3.31
N THR A 180 -3.97 -7.75 -2.18
CA THR A 180 -4.25 -8.35 -0.86
C THR A 180 -5.73 -8.26 -0.50
N ILE A 181 -6.35 -7.08 -0.67
CA ILE A 181 -7.78 -6.88 -0.38
C ILE A 181 -8.65 -7.76 -1.28
N ASN A 182 -8.33 -7.88 -2.57
CA ASN A 182 -9.07 -8.75 -3.49
C ASN A 182 -8.97 -10.22 -3.07
N GLY A 183 -7.79 -10.69 -2.66
CA GLY A 183 -7.64 -12.05 -2.12
C GLY A 183 -8.45 -12.27 -0.83
N TRP A 184 -8.56 -11.26 0.03
CA TRP A 184 -9.40 -11.35 1.23
C TRP A 184 -10.90 -11.37 0.91
N LEU A 185 -11.34 -10.61 -0.10
CA LEU A 185 -12.73 -10.65 -0.58
C LEU A 185 -13.08 -12.03 -1.16
N GLU A 186 -12.19 -12.63 -1.97
CA GLU A 186 -12.38 -13.99 -2.49
C GLU A 186 -12.45 -15.03 -1.35
N ASN A 187 -11.67 -14.86 -0.27
CA ASN A 187 -11.74 -15.73 0.90
C ASN A 187 -13.07 -15.61 1.65
N LEU A 188 -13.64 -14.39 1.75
CA LEU A 188 -14.94 -14.17 2.39
C LEU A 188 -16.10 -14.80 1.62
N GLU A 189 -16.05 -14.82 0.28
CA GLU A 189 -17.06 -15.52 -0.54
C GLU A 189 -17.08 -17.03 -0.29
N GLY A 190 -15.99 -17.60 0.25
CA GLY A 190 -15.86 -19.01 0.58
C GLY A 190 -16.16 -19.38 2.04
N MET A 191 -16.44 -18.40 2.91
CA MET A 191 -16.84 -18.60 4.32
C MET A 191 -18.36 -18.71 4.46
#